data_AF-A0A960PWX4-F1
#
_entry.id   AF-A0A960PWX4-F1
#
_cell.length_a   1.000
_cell.length_b   1.000
_cell.length_c   1.000
_cell.angle_alpha   90.00
_cell.angle_beta   90.00
_cell.angle_gamma   90.00
#
_symmetry.space_group_name_H-M   'P 1'
#
loop_
_entity.id
_entity.type
_entity.pdbx_description
1 polymer ?
#
loop_
_entity_poly.entity_id
_entity_poly.type
_entity_poly.pdbx_seq_one_letter_code
_entity_poly.pdbx_strand_id
1 'polypeptide(L)'
;KRGSVIPATLITGINSDLPGRITAQVSQNVYDSATGHYLLVPQGTKLFGRYDSKVSFGQSRVLVVWTDIIFPNGSTLQIGGMAGTDAQGYGGFNDKVDRHYLRTFGSAVLLAVIGTGIDIALPESSTLATQDTASDAARRNFAETFGRVTERTISKNLDLQPTLRIRPGYKFNILVDQDIVFPGQGTP
;
A
#
# COMPACT_ATOMS: atom_id res chain seq x y z
N LYS A 1 3.91 12.40 26.15
CA LYS A 1 4.85 11.31 26.51
C LYS A 1 4.69 10.19 25.50
N ARG A 2 5.68 9.29 25.39
CA ARG A 2 5.51 8.02 24.66
C ARG A 2 4.16 7.37 24.97
N GLY A 3 3.49 6.87 23.95
CA GLY A 3 2.14 6.31 24.02
C GLY A 3 0.98 7.31 23.81
N SER A 4 1.24 8.62 23.75
CA SER A 4 0.21 9.59 23.35
C SER A 4 -0.04 9.54 21.85
N VAL A 5 -1.23 9.99 21.42
CA VAL A 5 -1.62 10.06 20.00
C VAL A 5 -1.80 11.50 19.55
N ILE A 6 -1.32 11.80 18.34
CA ILE A 6 -1.59 13.06 17.64
C ILE A 6 -2.48 12.74 16.44
N PRO A 7 -3.80 12.98 16.53
CA PRO A 7 -4.71 12.75 15.42
C PRO A 7 -4.58 13.83 14.36
N ALA A 8 -4.64 13.40 13.10
CA ALA A 8 -4.40 14.26 11.96
C ALA A 8 -5.16 13.81 10.71
N THR A 9 -5.23 14.72 9.74
CA THR A 9 -5.80 14.49 8.42
C THR A 9 -4.76 14.80 7.36
N LEU A 10 -4.59 13.88 6.41
CA LEU A 10 -3.66 14.03 5.31
C LEU A 10 -4.13 15.14 4.36
N ILE A 11 -3.27 16.10 4.02
CA ILE A 11 -3.57 17.17 3.06
C ILE A 11 -3.21 16.70 1.64
N THR A 12 -2.03 16.11 1.47
CA THR A 12 -1.55 15.59 0.19
C THR A 12 -2.08 14.17 -0.09
N GLY A 13 -1.98 13.69 -1.32
CA GLY A 13 -2.16 12.26 -1.61
C GLY A 13 -0.86 11.47 -1.43
N ILE A 14 -0.96 10.15 -1.33
CA ILE A 14 0.17 9.21 -1.42
C ILE A 14 -0.06 8.30 -2.62
N ASN A 15 0.98 8.08 -3.42
CA ASN A 15 1.02 7.05 -4.45
C ASN A 15 2.32 6.26 -4.31
N SER A 16 2.24 4.97 -3.98
CA SER A 16 3.42 4.13 -3.76
C SER A 16 4.23 3.81 -5.01
N ASP A 17 3.85 4.31 -6.19
CA ASP A 17 4.67 4.18 -7.41
C ASP A 17 6.05 4.86 -7.24
N LEU A 18 6.14 5.95 -6.47
CA LEU A 18 7.39 6.69 -6.21
C LEU A 18 7.40 7.22 -4.77
N PRO A 19 8.57 7.25 -4.10
CA PRO A 19 8.67 7.82 -2.76
C PRO A 19 8.45 9.33 -2.81
N GLY A 20 7.93 9.90 -1.73
CA GLY A 20 7.55 11.31 -1.75
C GLY A 20 7.47 11.96 -0.38
N ARG A 21 7.33 13.28 -0.40
CA ARG A 21 7.04 14.12 0.76
C ARG A 21 5.55 14.38 0.85
N ILE A 22 5.05 14.49 2.08
CA ILE A 22 3.63 14.67 2.36
C ILE A 22 3.41 15.72 3.43
N THR A 23 2.21 16.28 3.42
CA THR A 23 1.74 17.17 4.48
C THR A 23 0.42 16.70 5.04
N ALA A 24 0.23 16.94 6.33
CA ALA A 24 -1.00 16.70 7.04
C ALA A 24 -1.31 17.86 8.00
N GLN A 25 -2.50 17.83 8.57
CA GLN A 25 -2.94 18.80 9.56
C GLN A 25 -3.46 18.10 10.80
N VAL A 26 -3.02 18.54 11.97
CA VAL A 26 -3.53 18.09 13.27
C VAL A 26 -5.01 18.45 13.37
N SER A 27 -5.84 17.45 13.68
CA SER A 27 -7.30 17.59 13.61
C SER A 27 -7.94 18.03 14.93
N GLN A 28 -7.24 17.92 16.07
CA GLN A 28 -7.69 18.39 17.37
C GLN A 28 -6.50 18.82 18.24
N ASN A 29 -6.78 19.67 19.23
CA ASN A 29 -5.81 20.07 20.24
C ASN A 29 -5.24 18.86 20.98
N VAL A 30 -3.91 18.82 21.14
CA VAL A 30 -3.20 17.80 21.93
C VAL A 30 -2.58 18.48 23.14
N TYR A 31 -2.96 18.01 24.31
CA TYR A 31 -2.52 18.51 25.60
C TYR A 31 -1.41 17.64 26.18
N ASP A 32 -0.71 18.15 27.20
CA ASP A 32 0.32 17.41 27.89
C ASP A 32 -0.23 16.14 28.55
N SER A 33 0.52 15.06 28.42
CA SER A 33 0.09 13.76 28.94
C SER A 33 0.19 13.62 30.46
N ALA A 34 0.79 14.59 31.17
CA ALA A 34 1.03 14.50 32.62
C ALA A 34 -0.13 15.09 33.42
N THR A 35 -0.64 16.24 32.98
CA THR A 35 -1.70 17.02 33.64
C THR A 35 -2.92 17.24 32.76
N GLY A 36 -2.76 17.24 31.43
CA GLY A 36 -3.83 17.54 30.48
C GLY A 36 -4.19 19.03 30.40
N HIS A 37 -3.45 19.91 31.08
CA HIS A 37 -3.77 21.33 31.17
C HIS A 37 -3.05 22.19 30.14
N TYR A 38 -1.88 21.76 29.68
CA TYR A 38 -1.05 22.54 28.79
C TYR A 38 -1.29 22.13 27.35
N LEU A 39 -1.76 23.05 26.51
CA LEU A 39 -1.88 22.84 25.08
C LEU A 39 -0.48 22.75 24.47
N LEU A 40 -0.10 21.57 23.97
CA LEU A 40 1.20 21.33 23.36
C LEU A 40 1.15 21.45 21.84
N VAL A 41 0.13 20.86 21.21
CA VAL A 41 -0.06 20.89 19.76
C VAL A 41 -1.45 21.42 19.44
N PRO A 42 -1.58 22.69 19.00
CA PRO A 42 -2.87 23.25 18.59
C PRO A 42 -3.44 22.52 17.37
N GLN A 43 -4.77 22.42 17.31
CA GLN A 43 -5.48 22.08 16.08
C GLN A 43 -5.04 23.00 14.94
N GLY A 44 -4.93 22.45 13.74
CA GLY A 44 -4.51 23.22 12.56
C GLY A 44 -2.99 23.25 12.36
N THR A 45 -2.20 22.81 13.34
CA THR A 45 -0.75 22.58 13.21
C THR A 45 -0.48 21.69 12.01
N LYS A 46 0.52 22.04 11.19
CA LYS A 46 0.91 21.27 10.02
C LYS A 46 1.94 20.20 10.41
N LEU A 47 1.85 19.07 9.76
CA LEU A 47 2.81 17.97 9.88
C LEU A 47 3.49 17.81 8.54
N PHE A 48 4.79 17.58 8.58
CA PHE A 48 5.59 17.27 7.39
C PHE A 48 6.26 15.92 7.56
N GLY A 49 6.26 15.14 6.49
CA GLY A 49 6.77 13.78 6.51
C GLY A 49 7.07 13.26 5.13
N ARG A 50 7.35 11.96 5.08
CA ARG A 50 7.68 11.22 3.86
C ARG A 50 7.10 9.81 3.92
N TYR A 51 6.95 9.22 2.75
CA TYR A 51 6.63 7.81 2.60
C TYR A 51 7.63 7.14 1.65
N ASP A 52 7.84 5.85 1.85
CA ASP A 52 8.62 5.00 0.95
C ASP A 52 7.68 4.34 -0.07
N SER A 53 8.19 4.07 -1.27
CA SER A 53 7.50 3.33 -2.32
C SER A 53 7.70 1.82 -2.22
N LYS A 54 8.60 1.33 -1.35
CA LYS A 54 8.84 -0.10 -1.15
C LYS A 54 7.63 -0.79 -0.52
N VAL A 55 6.74 -1.31 -1.37
CA VAL A 55 5.60 -2.13 -0.99
C VAL A 55 5.88 -3.54 -1.50
N SER A 56 6.35 -4.43 -0.63
CA SER A 56 6.62 -5.82 -1.01
C SER A 56 5.35 -6.53 -1.49
N PHE A 57 5.52 -7.59 -2.28
CA PHE A 57 4.41 -8.45 -2.68
C PHE A 57 3.60 -8.91 -1.45
N GLY A 58 2.27 -8.78 -1.53
CA GLY A 58 1.36 -9.09 -0.41
C GLY A 58 1.16 -7.97 0.62
N GLN A 59 1.97 -6.91 0.60
CA GLN A 59 1.78 -5.74 1.46
C GLN A 59 0.67 -4.84 0.92
N SER A 60 -0.24 -4.41 1.79
CA SER A 60 -1.37 -3.53 1.45
C SER A 60 -1.36 -2.21 2.21
N ARG A 61 -0.19 -1.82 2.75
CA ARG A 61 -0.03 -0.63 3.60
C ARG A 61 1.22 0.15 3.21
N VAL A 62 1.14 1.48 3.24
CA VAL A 62 2.29 2.36 3.03
C VAL A 62 2.83 2.81 4.37
N LEU A 63 4.14 2.65 4.59
CA LEU A 63 4.81 3.18 5.77
C LEU A 63 5.06 4.68 5.58
N VAL A 64 4.62 5.45 6.57
CA VAL A 64 4.72 6.90 6.60
C VAL A 64 5.50 7.31 7.83
N VAL A 65 6.41 8.26 7.65
CA VAL A 65 7.28 8.80 8.70
C VAL A 65 7.12 10.31 8.75
N TRP A 66 6.82 10.84 9.93
CA TRP A 66 6.65 12.25 10.21
C TRP A 66 7.89 12.83 10.88
N THR A 67 8.45 13.90 10.30
CA THR A 67 9.74 14.45 10.73
C THR A 67 9.59 15.79 11.43
N ASP A 68 8.59 16.60 11.06
CA ASP A 68 8.45 17.96 11.54
C ASP A 68 7.00 18.30 11.89
N ILE A 69 6.84 19.04 12.99
CA ILE A 69 5.62 19.72 13.41
C ILE A 69 5.81 21.21 13.17
N ILE A 70 4.92 21.83 12.42
CA ILE A 70 4.97 23.26 12.05
C ILE A 70 3.77 23.95 12.69
N PHE A 71 4.03 24.71 13.74
CA PHE A 71 3.01 25.38 14.55
C PHE A 71 2.36 26.55 13.81
N PRO A 72 1.16 27.00 14.25
CA PRO A 72 0.47 28.15 13.65
C PRO A 72 1.28 29.45 13.64
N ASN A 73 2.21 29.63 14.59
CA ASN A 73 3.12 30.78 14.66
C ASN A 73 4.34 30.65 13.72
N GLY A 74 4.44 29.57 12.94
CA GLY A 74 5.55 29.31 12.01
C GLY A 74 6.76 28.63 12.64
N SER A 75 6.81 28.43 13.96
CA SER A 75 7.91 27.67 14.56
C SER A 75 7.83 26.19 14.16
N THR A 76 8.98 25.55 14.06
CA THR A 76 9.08 24.14 13.65
C THR A 76 9.76 23.33 14.76
N LEU A 77 9.20 22.16 15.05
CA LEU A 77 9.73 21.18 15.99
C LEU A 77 9.99 19.86 15.27
N GLN A 78 11.24 19.41 15.31
CA GLN A 78 11.63 18.11 14.76
C GLN A 78 11.26 17.00 15.73
N ILE A 79 10.65 15.94 15.20
CA ILE A 79 10.14 14.79 15.99
C ILE A 79 10.85 13.47 15.65
N GLY A 80 11.98 13.54 14.93
CA GLY A 80 12.89 12.40 14.79
C GLY A 80 12.42 11.25 13.88
N GLY A 81 11.25 11.37 13.24
CA GLY A 81 10.75 10.35 12.31
C GLY A 81 9.74 9.38 12.93
N MET A 82 8.63 9.92 13.47
CA MET A 82 7.57 9.10 14.07
C MET A 82 6.73 8.40 13.01
N ALA A 83 6.40 7.13 13.24
CA ALA A 83 5.58 6.36 12.32
C ALA A 83 4.11 6.81 12.34
N GLY A 84 3.50 6.88 11.16
CA GLY A 84 2.06 7.04 11.00
C GLY A 84 1.34 5.73 11.26
N THR A 85 0.21 5.80 11.98
CA THR A 85 -0.75 4.71 12.18
C THR A 85 -2.10 5.10 11.61
N ASP A 86 -2.89 4.15 11.13
CA ASP A 86 -4.27 4.43 10.74
C ASP A 86 -5.13 4.83 11.95
N ALA A 87 -6.39 5.22 11.70
CA ALA A 87 -7.29 5.64 12.76
C ALA A 87 -7.54 4.56 13.84
N GLN A 88 -7.30 3.28 13.53
CA GLN A 88 -7.43 2.15 14.45
C GLN A 88 -6.12 1.78 15.15
N GLY A 89 -5.01 2.45 14.82
CA GLY A 89 -3.70 2.23 15.44
C GLY A 89 -2.82 1.19 14.73
N TYR A 90 -3.21 0.65 13.58
CA TYR A 90 -2.33 -0.23 12.82
C TYR A 90 -1.23 0.60 12.13
N GLY A 91 -0.01 0.05 12.07
CA GLY A 91 1.13 0.70 11.42
C GLY A 91 0.90 0.94 9.92
N GLY A 92 1.25 2.13 9.45
CA GLY A 92 1.10 2.54 8.06
C GLY A 92 -0.36 2.78 7.65
N PHE A 93 -0.53 3.30 6.44
CA PHE A 93 -1.85 3.68 5.92
C PHE A 93 -2.38 2.65 4.94
N ASN A 94 -3.68 2.39 4.99
CA ASN A 94 -4.40 1.52 4.06
C ASN A 94 -5.61 2.28 3.50
N ASP A 95 -5.79 2.26 2.19
CA ASP A 95 -6.99 2.81 1.54
C ASP A 95 -7.26 1.98 0.27
N LYS A 96 -7.09 2.54 -0.92
CA LYS A 96 -7.29 1.80 -2.17
C LYS A 96 -6.01 1.06 -2.57
N VAL A 97 -6.17 -0.22 -2.90
CA VAL A 97 -5.11 -1.10 -3.39
C VAL A 97 -5.44 -1.50 -4.82
N ASP A 98 -4.59 -1.15 -5.78
CA ASP A 98 -4.67 -1.72 -7.13
C ASP A 98 -3.64 -2.85 -7.26
N ARG A 99 -4.16 -4.05 -7.47
CA ARG A 99 -3.37 -5.30 -7.58
C ARG A 99 -3.08 -5.68 -9.03
N HIS A 100 -3.55 -4.89 -10.01
CA HIS A 100 -3.33 -5.09 -11.44
C HIS A 100 -3.67 -6.49 -11.98
N TYR A 101 -4.52 -7.26 -11.27
CA TYR A 101 -4.80 -8.66 -11.57
C TYR A 101 -5.27 -8.90 -13.00
N LEU A 102 -6.06 -8.00 -13.58
CA LEU A 102 -6.51 -8.12 -14.96
C LEU A 102 -5.35 -8.02 -15.96
N ARG A 103 -4.39 -7.12 -15.73
CA ARG A 103 -3.19 -6.99 -16.56
C ARG A 103 -2.25 -8.18 -16.39
N THR A 104 -2.19 -8.69 -15.16
CA THR A 104 -1.32 -9.76 -14.67
C THR A 104 -1.79 -11.16 -15.10
N PHE A 105 -3.11 -11.40 -15.14
CA PHE A 105 -3.72 -12.71 -15.39
C PHE A 105 -4.75 -12.74 -16.54
N GLY A 106 -5.10 -11.60 -17.15
CA GLY A 106 -6.11 -11.55 -18.21
C GLY A 106 -5.75 -12.39 -19.44
N SER A 107 -4.47 -12.46 -19.79
CA SER A 107 -3.98 -13.33 -20.87
C SER A 107 -4.12 -14.83 -20.55
N ALA A 108 -3.92 -15.23 -19.29
CA ALA A 108 -4.07 -16.62 -18.87
C ALA A 108 -5.52 -17.09 -18.97
N VAL A 109 -6.49 -16.22 -18.63
CA VAL A 109 -7.92 -16.50 -18.80
C VAL A 109 -8.26 -16.70 -20.28
N LEU A 110 -7.76 -15.83 -21.18
CA LEU A 110 -7.96 -15.98 -22.62
C LEU A 110 -7.36 -17.30 -23.15
N LEU A 111 -6.17 -17.68 -22.69
CA LEU A 111 -5.53 -18.95 -23.07
C LEU A 111 -6.32 -20.17 -22.57
N ALA A 112 -6.87 -20.12 -21.36
CA ALA A 112 -7.71 -21.18 -20.81
C ALA A 112 -9.00 -21.36 -21.63
N VAL A 113 -9.63 -20.26 -22.06
CA VAL A 113 -10.81 -20.29 -22.94
C VAL A 113 -10.47 -20.90 -24.30
N ILE A 114 -9.32 -20.53 -24.89
CA ILE A 114 -8.88 -21.12 -26.16
C ILE A 114 -8.59 -22.62 -26.00
N GLY A 115 -7.89 -23.02 -24.93
CA GLY A 115 -7.58 -24.42 -24.63
C GLY A 115 -8.83 -25.28 -24.47
N THR A 116 -9.78 -24.85 -23.63
CA THR A 116 -11.06 -25.53 -23.45
C THR A 116 -11.92 -25.54 -24.72
N GLY A 117 -11.87 -24.46 -25.52
CA GLY A 117 -12.54 -24.41 -26.82
C GLY A 117 -11.98 -25.43 -27.82
N ILE A 118 -10.67 -25.70 -27.79
CA ILE A 118 -10.04 -26.75 -28.58
C ILE A 118 -10.47 -28.14 -28.08
N ASP A 119 -10.55 -28.36 -26.76
CA ASP A 119 -11.01 -29.63 -26.18
C ASP A 119 -12.48 -29.94 -26.53
N ILE A 120 -13.34 -28.92 -26.68
CA ILE A 120 -14.76 -29.08 -27.03
C ILE A 120 -14.97 -29.20 -28.56
N ALA A 121 -14.13 -28.56 -29.37
CA ALA A 121 -14.22 -28.59 -30.83
C ALA A 121 -13.61 -29.85 -31.47
N LEU A 122 -12.83 -30.62 -30.71
CA LEU A 122 -12.28 -31.91 -31.13
C LEU A 122 -13.24 -33.03 -30.70
N PRO A 123 -13.95 -33.70 -31.63
CA PRO A 123 -14.89 -34.76 -31.26
C PRO A 123 -14.16 -35.93 -30.60
N GLU A 124 -14.76 -36.53 -29.57
CA GLU A 124 -14.39 -37.87 -29.10
C GLU A 124 -14.75 -38.89 -30.19
N SER A 125 -13.87 -39.08 -31.17
CA SER A 125 -14.04 -40.15 -32.15
C SER A 125 -13.56 -41.46 -31.55
N SER A 126 -14.48 -42.18 -30.91
CA SER A 126 -14.36 -43.60 -30.62
C SER A 126 -14.36 -44.41 -31.92
N THR A 127 -13.21 -44.60 -32.58
CA THR A 127 -12.91 -45.78 -33.45
C THR A 127 -11.48 -45.74 -34.00
N LEU A 128 -10.70 -46.78 -33.65
CA LEU A 128 -9.73 -47.51 -34.46
C LEU A 128 -8.66 -46.72 -35.25
N ALA A 129 -7.43 -46.76 -34.71
CA ALA A 129 -6.13 -46.79 -35.39
C ALA A 129 -5.87 -45.73 -36.50
N THR A 130 -4.87 -44.87 -36.23
CA THR A 130 -4.13 -43.99 -37.17
C THR A 130 -4.44 -42.48 -37.14
N GLN A 131 -5.21 -41.97 -36.16
CA GLN A 131 -5.35 -40.51 -35.93
C GLN A 131 -4.84 -39.98 -34.58
N ASP A 132 -4.34 -40.85 -33.70
CA ASP A 132 -3.90 -40.47 -32.35
C ASP A 132 -2.65 -39.55 -32.34
N THR A 133 -1.81 -39.57 -33.36
CA THR A 133 -0.49 -38.93 -33.27
C THR A 133 -0.53 -37.40 -33.37
N ALA A 134 -1.39 -36.85 -34.24
CA ALA A 134 -1.43 -35.40 -34.49
C ALA A 134 -2.20 -34.65 -33.39
N SER A 135 -3.31 -35.21 -32.92
CA SER A 135 -4.11 -34.69 -31.80
C SER A 135 -3.33 -34.80 -30.48
N ASP A 136 -2.66 -35.92 -30.22
CA ASP A 136 -1.83 -36.06 -29.02
C ASP A 136 -0.56 -35.21 -29.08
N ALA A 137 0.04 -35.03 -30.27
CA ALA A 137 1.15 -34.10 -30.43
C ALA A 137 0.70 -32.65 -30.18
N ALA A 138 -0.48 -32.26 -30.67
CA ALA A 138 -1.05 -30.95 -30.40
C ALA A 138 -1.33 -30.74 -28.90
N ARG A 139 -1.91 -31.74 -28.21
CA ARG A 139 -2.16 -31.72 -26.76
C ARG A 139 -0.87 -31.63 -25.94
N ARG A 140 0.16 -32.43 -26.27
CA ARG A 140 1.47 -32.37 -25.61
C ARG A 140 2.17 -31.03 -25.83
N ASN A 141 2.17 -30.53 -27.07
CA ASN A 141 2.74 -29.23 -27.40
C ASN A 141 2.01 -28.08 -26.69
N PHE A 142 0.68 -28.17 -26.58
CA PHE A 142 -0.12 -27.21 -25.82
C PHE A 142 0.19 -27.28 -24.33
N ALA A 143 0.17 -28.47 -23.72
CA ALA A 143 0.45 -28.65 -22.29
C ALA A 143 1.86 -28.16 -21.90
N GLU A 144 2.87 -28.45 -22.72
CA GLU A 144 4.23 -27.95 -22.51
C GLU A 144 4.34 -26.43 -22.67
N THR A 145 3.71 -25.87 -23.69
CA THR A 145 3.74 -24.42 -23.97
C THR A 145 2.97 -23.66 -22.90
N PHE A 146 1.79 -24.15 -22.53
CA PHE A 146 0.96 -23.61 -21.45
C PHE A 146 1.67 -23.70 -20.11
N GLY A 147 2.34 -24.81 -19.81
CA GLY A 147 3.16 -24.98 -18.60
C GLY A 147 4.26 -23.92 -18.51
N ARG A 148 5.05 -23.74 -19.58
CA ARG A 148 6.12 -22.72 -19.63
C ARG A 148 5.59 -21.29 -19.51
N VAL A 149 4.45 -20.98 -20.13
CA VAL A 149 3.83 -19.65 -20.05
C VAL A 149 3.29 -19.39 -18.65
N THR A 150 2.67 -20.40 -18.03
CA THR A 150 2.13 -20.34 -16.66
C THR A 150 3.26 -20.11 -15.66
N GLU A 151 4.34 -20.88 -15.72
CA GLU A 151 5.50 -20.74 -14.84
C GLU A 151 6.15 -19.36 -14.99
N ARG A 152 6.34 -18.86 -16.23
CA ARG A 152 6.86 -17.51 -16.50
C ARG A 152 5.93 -16.39 -16.01
N THR A 153 4.62 -16.60 -16.10
CA THR A 153 3.62 -15.62 -15.66
C THR A 153 3.56 -15.58 -14.13
N ILE A 154 3.51 -16.72 -13.47
CA ILE A 154 3.55 -16.80 -12.00
C ILE A 154 4.84 -16.19 -11.46
N SER A 155 6.00 -16.55 -12.02
CA SER A 155 7.29 -15.98 -11.60
C SER A 155 7.37 -14.47 -11.82
N LYS A 156 6.93 -13.95 -12.98
CA LYS A 156 6.87 -12.49 -13.19
C LYS A 156 5.86 -11.77 -12.30
N ASN A 157 4.77 -12.43 -11.92
CA ASN A 157 3.70 -11.82 -11.13
C ASN A 157 4.00 -11.79 -9.63
N LEU A 158 4.88 -12.66 -9.13
CA LEU A 158 5.41 -12.58 -7.77
C LEU A 158 6.29 -11.33 -7.57
N ASP A 159 6.81 -10.74 -8.65
CA ASP A 159 7.67 -9.54 -8.60
C ASP A 159 6.92 -8.21 -8.84
N LEU A 160 5.62 -8.24 -9.17
CA LEU A 160 4.85 -7.02 -9.38
C LEU A 160 4.38 -6.43 -8.04
N GLN A 161 4.97 -5.29 -7.67
CA GLN A 161 4.55 -4.52 -6.50
C GLN A 161 3.16 -3.90 -6.75
N PRO A 162 2.19 -4.03 -5.83
CA PRO A 162 0.91 -3.36 -5.96
C PRO A 162 1.05 -1.85 -5.80
N THR A 163 0.16 -1.08 -6.44
CA THR A 163 0.10 0.37 -6.26
C THR A 163 -0.90 0.71 -5.16
N LEU A 164 -0.43 1.37 -4.11
CA LEU A 164 -1.22 1.86 -2.99
C LEU A 164 -1.47 3.35 -3.16
N ARG A 165 -2.75 3.75 -3.07
CA ARG A 165 -3.17 5.14 -3.15
C ARG A 165 -3.91 5.55 -1.89
N ILE A 166 -3.34 6.48 -1.13
CA ILE A 166 -4.01 7.11 0.01
C ILE A 166 -4.49 8.48 -0.44
N ARG A 167 -5.80 8.71 -0.29
CA ARG A 167 -6.42 9.96 -0.75
C ARG A 167 -6.15 11.13 0.22
N PRO A 168 -6.07 12.37 -0.29
CA PRO A 168 -6.26 13.56 0.53
C PRO A 168 -7.51 13.43 1.41
N GLY A 169 -7.45 13.93 2.64
CA GLY A 169 -8.52 13.79 3.63
C GLY A 169 -8.46 12.50 4.46
N TYR A 170 -7.48 11.63 4.24
CA TYR A 170 -7.30 10.41 5.04
C TYR A 170 -7.02 10.74 6.51
N LYS A 171 -7.82 10.20 7.42
CA LYS A 171 -7.67 10.39 8.87
C LYS A 171 -6.73 9.34 9.45
N PHE A 172 -5.80 9.78 10.29
CA PHE A 172 -4.77 8.93 10.85
C PHE A 172 -4.31 9.45 12.22
N ASN A 173 -3.49 8.65 12.92
CA ASN A 173 -2.86 9.03 14.17
C ASN A 173 -1.34 8.93 14.04
N ILE A 174 -0.60 9.87 14.62
CA ILE A 174 0.81 9.66 14.96
C ILE A 174 0.84 9.05 16.35
N LEU A 175 1.40 7.85 16.47
CA LEU A 175 1.71 7.28 17.76
C LEU A 175 3.07 7.81 18.21
N VAL A 176 3.09 8.57 19.30
CA VAL A 176 4.30 9.14 19.86
C VAL A 176 5.11 8.01 20.50
N ASP A 177 6.24 7.63 19.90
CA ASP A 177 7.09 6.52 20.34
C ASP A 177 8.25 6.95 21.26
N GLN A 178 8.61 8.23 21.21
CA GLN A 178 9.60 8.87 22.07
C GLN A 178 9.06 10.15 22.70
N ASP A 179 9.63 10.55 23.83
CA ASP A 179 9.22 11.79 24.49
C ASP A 179 9.61 13.01 23.64
N ILE A 180 8.63 13.90 23.41
CA ILE A 180 8.81 15.15 22.70
C ILE A 180 9.00 16.25 23.73
N VAL A 181 10.14 16.94 23.68
CA VAL A 181 10.39 18.13 24.48
C VAL A 181 9.95 19.34 23.66
N PHE A 182 8.92 20.03 24.14
CA PHE A 182 8.50 21.29 23.56
C PHE A 182 9.40 22.39 24.11
N PRO A 183 9.97 23.26 23.25
CA PRO A 183 10.67 24.43 23.73
C PRO A 183 9.68 25.21 24.61
N GLY A 184 10.07 25.44 25.86
CA GLY A 184 9.18 26.05 26.85
C GLY A 184 8.59 27.33 26.28
N GLN A 185 7.28 27.51 26.42
CA GLN A 185 6.74 28.86 26.38
C GLN A 185 7.38 29.57 27.56
N GLY A 186 8.45 30.31 27.31
CA GLY A 186 9.04 31.19 28.30
C GLY A 186 7.91 32.02 28.88
N THR A 187 7.75 31.93 30.19
CA THR A 187 6.90 32.84 30.96
C THR A 187 7.29 34.28 30.63
N PRO A 188 6.32 35.21 30.64
CA PRO A 188 6.49 36.60 30.21
C PRO A 188 7.61 37.35 30.95
#